data_AF-A0A966TLD4-F1
#
_entry.id   AF-A0A966TLD4-F1
#
_cell.length_a   1.000
_cell.length_b   1.000
_cell.length_c   1.000
_cell.angle_alpha   90.00
_cell.angle_beta   90.00
_cell.angle_gamma   90.00
#
_symmetry.space_group_name_H-M   'P 1'
#
loop_
_entity.id
_entity.type
_entity.pdbx_description
1 polymer ?
#
loop_
_entity_poly.entity_id
_entity_poly.type
_entity_poly.pdbx_seq_one_letter_code
_entity_poly.pdbx_strand_id
1 'polypeptide(L)'
;DEDGEFAQRCNTAMVSLEKVLSEKEQADAVSKALWHRGQSDEVQLKKLLEDHHRWTGSKRARALLDNWQEARTKFVKVFPNEYKRALGDMAATSDTTSSAPAKAKKTAVKP
;
A
#
# COMPACT_ATOMS: atom_id res chain seq x y z
N ASP A 1 11.89 -12.04 7.29
CA ASP A 1 13.33 -11.98 7.03
C ASP A 1 14.03 -11.97 8.39
N GLU A 2 14.11 -13.16 9.01
CA GLU A 2 14.72 -13.29 10.34
C GLU A 2 16.24 -13.20 10.26
N ASP A 3 16.82 -13.60 9.12
CA ASP A 3 18.24 -13.64 8.80
C ASP A 3 18.70 -12.43 7.95
N GLY A 4 17.79 -11.66 7.37
CA GLY A 4 18.13 -10.48 6.55
C GLY A 4 18.57 -10.82 5.13
N GLU A 5 18.40 -12.07 4.71
CA GLU A 5 18.92 -12.59 3.44
C GLU A 5 17.86 -12.64 2.34
N PHE A 6 16.61 -12.24 2.61
CA PHE A 6 15.53 -12.32 1.63
C PHE A 6 15.87 -11.63 0.30
N ALA A 7 16.55 -10.48 0.34
CA ALA A 7 16.95 -9.74 -0.85
C ALA A 7 17.87 -10.54 -1.79
N GLN A 8 18.71 -11.42 -1.25
CA GLN A 8 19.60 -12.28 -2.05
C GLN A 8 18.85 -13.44 -2.71
N ARG A 9 17.73 -13.86 -2.10
CA ARG A 9 16.90 -14.98 -2.57
C ARG A 9 15.76 -14.54 -3.48
N CYS A 10 15.52 -13.22 -3.59
CA CYS A 10 14.42 -12.65 -4.35
C CYS A 10 14.86 -12.23 -5.77
N ASN A 11 14.06 -12.58 -6.78
CA ASN A 11 14.22 -11.99 -8.12
C ASN A 11 13.68 -10.55 -8.12
N THR A 12 14.57 -9.57 -8.19
CA THR A 12 14.24 -8.14 -8.11
C THR A 12 14.01 -7.47 -9.46
N ALA A 13 13.98 -8.21 -10.58
CA ALA A 13 13.84 -7.63 -11.92
C ALA A 13 12.56 -6.78 -12.09
N MET A 14 11.46 -7.17 -11.43
CA MET A 14 10.14 -6.54 -11.60
C MET A 14 9.51 -6.06 -10.28
N VAL A 15 10.24 -6.17 -9.17
CA VAL A 15 9.71 -5.87 -7.83
C VAL A 15 10.71 -5.03 -7.03
N SER A 16 10.16 -4.14 -6.22
CA SER A 16 10.90 -3.41 -5.20
C SER A 16 10.68 -4.06 -3.84
N LEU A 17 11.72 -4.06 -3.00
CA LEU A 17 11.65 -4.54 -1.63
C LEU A 17 11.59 -3.34 -0.68
N GLU A 18 10.55 -3.27 0.13
CA GLU A 18 10.27 -2.18 1.05
C GLU A 18 10.08 -2.73 2.48
N LYS A 19 10.26 -1.90 3.50
CA LYS A 19 9.91 -2.26 4.89
C LYS A 19 8.43 -2.05 5.13
N VAL A 20 7.84 -2.85 6.03
CA VAL A 20 6.50 -2.59 6.55
C VAL A 20 6.61 -1.54 7.66
N LEU A 21 6.22 -0.31 7.32
CA LEU A 21 6.16 0.82 8.25
C LEU A 21 4.98 0.69 9.22
N SER A 22 4.99 1.46 10.30
CA SER A 22 3.77 1.65 11.08
C SER A 22 2.71 2.39 10.28
N GLU A 23 1.45 2.25 10.66
CA GLU A 23 0.35 3.00 10.06
C GLU A 23 0.64 4.51 10.07
N LYS A 24 1.17 5.03 11.18
CA LYS A 24 1.54 6.44 11.30
C LYS A 24 2.68 6.83 10.37
N GLU A 25 3.80 6.09 10.41
CA GLU A 25 4.95 6.36 9.55
C GLU A 25 4.59 6.28 8.07
N GLN A 26 3.73 5.33 7.70
CA GLN A 26 3.25 5.19 6.32
C GLN A 26 2.33 6.34 5.93
N ALA A 27 1.45 6.81 6.82
CA ALA A 27 0.59 7.96 6.57
C ALA A 27 1.40 9.24 6.35
N ASP A 28 2.53 9.39 7.05
CA ASP A 28 3.41 10.55 6.93
C ASP A 28 4.30 10.47 5.68
N ALA A 29 4.76 9.27 5.30
CA ALA A 29 5.77 9.08 4.24
C ALA A 29 5.21 8.68 2.87
N VAL A 30 4.01 8.09 2.79
CA VAL A 30 3.48 7.46 1.57
C VAL A 30 2.08 7.97 1.27
N SER A 31 1.89 8.53 0.08
CA SER A 31 0.56 8.93 -0.41
C SER A 31 -0.45 7.80 -0.32
N LYS A 32 -1.65 8.10 0.20
CA LYS A 32 -2.78 7.16 0.29
C LYS A 32 -3.18 6.55 -1.06
N ALA A 33 -2.87 7.22 -2.17
CA ALA A 33 -3.15 6.68 -3.50
C ALA A 33 -2.31 5.43 -3.83
N LEU A 34 -1.17 5.25 -3.16
CA LEU A 34 -0.35 4.03 -3.29
C LEU A 34 -0.76 2.93 -2.30
N TRP A 35 -1.76 3.15 -1.46
CA TRP A 35 -2.22 2.18 -0.47
C TRP A 35 -3.16 1.17 -1.11
N HIS A 36 -2.82 -0.11 -1.05
CA HIS A 36 -3.72 -1.15 -1.54
C HIS A 36 -5.02 -1.13 -0.72
N ARG A 37 -6.17 -1.09 -1.41
CA ARG A 37 -7.52 -1.04 -0.80
C ARG A 37 -7.73 0.15 0.16
N GLY A 38 -6.91 1.20 0.05
CA GLY A 38 -6.99 2.36 0.94
C GLY A 38 -6.59 2.08 2.39
N GLN A 39 -5.86 0.99 2.65
CA GLN A 39 -5.41 0.60 3.99
C GLN A 39 -3.88 0.61 4.07
N SER A 40 -3.32 0.91 5.25
CA SER A 40 -1.88 0.79 5.48
C SER A 40 -1.42 -0.66 5.35
N ASP A 41 -0.15 -0.86 5.04
CA ASP A 41 0.44 -2.19 4.91
C ASP A 41 0.40 -2.95 6.26
N GLU A 42 0.63 -2.24 7.37
CA GLU A 42 0.55 -2.80 8.73
C GLU A 42 -0.85 -3.36 9.05
N VAL A 43 -1.90 -2.58 8.79
CA VAL A 43 -3.29 -3.00 9.07
C VAL A 43 -3.67 -4.21 8.24
N GLN A 44 -3.32 -4.22 6.95
CA GLN A 44 -3.60 -5.35 6.07
C GLN A 44 -2.87 -6.61 6.50
N LEU A 45 -1.57 -6.50 6.76
CA LEU A 45 -0.75 -7.65 7.14
C LEU A 45 -1.20 -8.25 8.48
N LYS A 46 -1.50 -7.40 9.47
CA LYS A 46 -1.98 -7.84 10.78
C LYS A 46 -3.30 -8.59 10.66
N LYS A 47 -4.25 -8.06 9.89
CA LYS A 47 -5.53 -8.73 9.62
C LYS A 47 -5.35 -10.10 8.96
N LEU A 48 -4.45 -10.19 7.97
CA LEU A 48 -4.16 -11.47 7.30
C LEU A 48 -3.57 -12.50 8.28
N LEU A 49 -2.72 -12.09 9.21
CA LEU A 49 -2.19 -12.97 10.26
C LEU A 49 -3.27 -13.39 11.26
N GLU A 50 -4.14 -12.48 11.68
CA GLU A 50 -5.28 -12.76 12.56
C GLU A 50 -6.23 -13.77 11.92
N ASP A 51 -6.61 -13.55 10.66
CA ASP A 51 -7.44 -14.48 9.89
C ASP A 51 -6.72 -15.82 9.75
N HIS A 52 -5.45 -15.84 9.36
CA HIS A 52 -4.68 -17.08 9.24
C HIS A 52 -4.63 -17.86 10.57
N HIS A 53 -4.39 -17.20 11.70
CA HIS A 53 -4.43 -17.84 13.01
C HIS A 53 -5.83 -18.40 13.31
N ARG A 54 -6.89 -17.61 13.08
CA ARG A 54 -8.28 -18.02 13.30
C ARG A 54 -8.65 -19.27 12.51
N TRP A 55 -8.25 -19.35 11.24
CA TRP A 55 -8.64 -20.44 10.34
C TRP A 55 -7.77 -21.69 10.44
N THR A 56 -6.53 -21.56 10.93
CA THR A 56 -5.56 -22.68 10.93
C THR A 56 -5.05 -23.08 12.32
N GLY A 57 -5.28 -22.27 13.35
CA GLY A 57 -4.68 -22.45 14.67
C GLY A 57 -3.16 -22.22 14.69
N SER A 58 -2.59 -21.55 13.67
CA SER A 58 -1.14 -21.36 13.54
C SER A 58 -0.51 -20.72 14.78
N LYS A 59 0.31 -21.48 15.50
CA LYS A 59 1.10 -21.00 16.65
C LYS A 59 2.12 -19.95 16.23
N ARG A 60 2.67 -20.07 15.02
CA ARG A 60 3.63 -19.09 14.48
C ARG A 60 2.94 -17.74 14.25
N ALA A 61 1.75 -17.73 13.66
CA ALA A 61 0.98 -16.51 13.49
C ALA A 61 0.64 -15.86 14.84
N ARG A 62 0.27 -16.67 15.83
CA ARG A 62 0.03 -16.19 17.19
C ARG A 62 1.27 -15.51 17.79
N ALA A 63 2.42 -16.16 17.72
CA ALA A 63 3.67 -15.59 18.24
C ALA A 63 4.07 -14.28 17.52
N LEU A 64 3.83 -14.18 16.21
CA LEU A 64 4.06 -12.94 15.45
C LEU A 64 3.13 -11.81 15.90
N LEU A 65 1.85 -12.13 16.16
CA LEU A 65 0.86 -11.16 16.64
C LEU A 65 1.14 -10.71 18.09
N ASP A 66 1.57 -11.62 18.95
CA ASP A 66 1.90 -11.32 20.35
C ASP A 66 3.11 -10.36 20.46
N ASN A 67 4.07 -10.46 19.53
CA ASN A 67 5.29 -9.63 19.48
C ASN A 67 5.29 -8.67 18.26
N TRP A 68 4.13 -8.11 17.92
CA TRP A 68 3.90 -7.45 16.64
C TRP A 68 4.89 -6.32 16.30
N GLN A 69 5.20 -5.46 17.27
CA GLN A 69 6.07 -4.29 17.05
C GLN A 69 7.46 -4.70 16.54
N GLU A 70 8.02 -5.79 17.08
CA GLU A 70 9.30 -6.32 16.61
C GLU A 70 9.12 -7.14 15.33
N ALA A 71 8.15 -8.05 15.32
CA ALA A 71 7.89 -8.94 14.20
C ALA A 71 7.67 -8.20 12.88
N ARG A 72 6.92 -7.08 12.91
CA ARG A 72 6.64 -6.24 11.74
C ARG A 72 7.92 -5.79 11.04
N THR A 73 8.95 -5.41 11.81
CA THR A 73 10.23 -4.92 11.26
C THR A 73 10.97 -5.97 10.44
N LYS A 74 10.66 -7.25 10.64
CA LYS A 74 11.24 -8.39 9.94
C LYS A 74 10.44 -8.77 8.69
N PHE A 75 9.29 -8.15 8.42
CA PHE A 75 8.58 -8.36 7.16
C PHE A 75 9.17 -7.51 6.04
N VAL A 76 9.30 -8.13 4.87
CA VAL A 76 9.71 -7.47 3.63
C VAL A 76 8.49 -7.37 2.73
N LYS A 77 8.10 -6.13 2.41
CA LYS A 77 7.06 -5.86 1.43
C LYS A 77 7.66 -5.99 0.04
N VAL A 78 7.10 -6.89 -0.76
CA VAL A 78 7.44 -7.04 -2.17
C VAL A 78 6.41 -6.26 -2.98
N PHE A 79 6.82 -5.19 -3.64
CA PHE A 79 5.93 -4.30 -4.39
C PHE A 79 6.26 -4.36 -5.88
N PRO A 80 5.39 -4.94 -6.73
CA PRO A 80 5.60 -4.94 -8.18
C PRO A 80 5.68 -3.53 -8.76
N ASN A 81 6.72 -3.26 -9.55
CA ASN A 81 7.02 -1.93 -10.08
C ASN A 81 5.90 -1.43 -10.99
N GLU A 82 5.37 -2.30 -11.85
CA GLU A 82 4.26 -1.98 -12.75
C GLU A 82 2.97 -1.66 -12.00
N TYR A 83 2.70 -2.37 -10.90
CA TYR A 83 1.53 -2.11 -10.08
C TYR A 83 1.65 -0.77 -9.33
N LYS A 84 2.85 -0.45 -8.83
CA LYS A 84 3.14 0.86 -8.22
C LYS A 84 2.96 2.00 -9.23
N ARG A 85 3.39 1.83 -10.49
CA ARG A 85 3.14 2.80 -11.56
C ARG A 85 1.64 2.97 -11.81
N ALA A 86 0.90 1.87 -12.00
CA ALA A 86 -0.53 1.92 -12.27
C ALA A 86 -1.32 2.64 -11.15
N LEU A 87 -0.96 2.42 -9.88
CA LEU A 87 -1.53 3.16 -8.75
C LEU A 87 -1.25 4.67 -8.84
N GLY A 88 -0.04 5.05 -9.22
CA GLY A 88 0.32 6.46 -9.46
C GLY A 88 -0.46 7.10 -10.61
N ASP A 89 -0.61 6.38 -11.73
CA ASP A 89 -1.33 6.87 -12.91
C ASP A 89 -2.84 7.05 -12.60
N MET A 90 -3.44 6.12 -11.85
CA MET A 90 -4.83 6.25 -11.38
C MET A 90 -5.00 7.46 -10.44
N ALA A 91 -4.02 7.74 -9.58
CA ALA A 91 -4.03 8.92 -8.72
C ALA A 91 -4.03 10.21 -9.55
N ALA A 92 -3.08 10.33 -10.49
CA ALA A 92 -2.91 11.51 -11.31
C ALA A 92 -4.13 11.81 -12.21
N THR A 93 -4.77 10.77 -12.75
CA THR A 93 -5.99 10.90 -13.56
C THR A 93 -7.24 11.23 -12.74
N SER A 94 -7.32 10.75 -11.49
CA SER A 94 -8.40 11.12 -10.57
C SER A 94 -8.35 12.60 -10.18
N ASP A 95 -7.16 13.20 -10.07
CA ASP A 95 -6.99 14.64 -9.82
C ASP A 95 -7.37 15.50 -11.04
N THR A 96 -7.16 15.01 -12.26
CA THR A 96 -7.48 15.79 -13.48
C THR A 96 -8.97 15.84 -13.81
N THR A 97 -9.76 14.88 -13.32
CA THR A 97 -11.22 14.83 -13.61
C THR A 97 -12.02 15.77 -12.70
N SER A 98 -11.40 16.35 -11.66
CA SER A 98 -12.04 17.34 -10.78
C SER A 98 -11.77 18.81 -11.16
N SER A 99 -11.14 19.09 -12.31
CA SER A 99 -10.88 20.45 -12.79
C SER A 99 -11.21 20.69 -14.27
N ALA A 100 -12.44 20.36 -14.69
CA ALA A 100 -12.98 20.90 -15.94
C ALA A 100 -13.53 22.34 -15.71
N PRO A 101 -13.05 23.39 -16.40
CA PRO A 101 -13.60 24.73 -16.27
C PRO A 101 -14.91 24.83 -17.06
N ALA A 102 -16.04 24.91 -16.36
CA ALA A 102 -17.31 25.33 -16.95
C ALA A 102 -17.27 26.84 -17.27
N LYS A 103 -16.78 27.20 -18.46
CA LYS A 103 -17.07 28.48 -19.11
C LYS A 103 -17.53 28.23 -20.55
N ALA A 104 -18.84 28.09 -20.73
CA ALA A 104 -19.50 28.24 -22.01
C ALA A 104 -20.28 29.58 -22.03
N LYS A 105 -20.03 30.33 -23.11
CA LYS A 105 -20.26 31.76 -23.33
C LYS A 105 -21.72 32.22 -23.20
N LYS A 106 -21.88 33.43 -22.66
CA LYS A 106 -23.04 34.30 -22.92
C LYS A 106 -23.02 34.72 -24.40
N THR A 107 -24.08 34.44 -25.15
CA THR A 107 -24.39 35.15 -26.39
C THR A 107 -25.75 35.80 -26.24
N ALA A 108 -25.73 37.13 -26.18
CA ALA A 108 -26.90 37.98 -26.20
C ALA A 108 -27.61 37.85 -27.56
N VAL A 109 -28.93 37.73 -27.51
CA VAL A 109 -29.82 37.96 -28.65
C VAL A 109 -30.74 39.10 -28.26
N LYS A 110 -30.71 40.19 -29.03
CA LYS A 110 -31.74 41.21 -29.03
C LYS A 110 -31.76 41.89 -30.41
N PRO A 111 -32.92 42.11 -31.03
CA PRO A 111 -33.09 43.20 -31.99
C PRO A 111 -33.27 44.55 -31.27
#